data_AF-A0A934SRU8-F1
#
_entry.id   AF-A0A934SRU8-F1
#
_cell.length_a   1.000
_cell.length_b   1.000
_cell.length_c   1.000
_cell.angle_alpha   90.00
_cell.angle_beta   90.00
_cell.angle_gamma   90.00
#
_symmetry.space_group_name_H-M   'P 1'
#
loop_
_entity.id
_entity.type
_entity.pdbx_description
1 polymer ?
#
loop_
_entity_poly.entity_id
_entity_poly.type
_entity_poly.pdbx_seq_one_letter_code
_entity_poly.pdbx_strand_id
1 'polypeptide(L)'
;MSKLPGEVVASLLAVTTVLISLPPLHLPPWAIFIGWAATYAMGGPTPQNMKRIWPVMPVGSFFAFLIVLGFGAASKYFEGGAFIVAQMVILFCLNATMMLLARLPGLGFLPGMFFGFASYFATVFGGFGPVPHDPLMALLAVLPMNALGPVYAWLKHRYSAPETHAEALPRLAEQGQA
;
A
#
# COMPACT_ATOMS: atom_id res chain seq x y z
N MET A 1 20.14 -8.15 -24.54
CA MET A 1 19.41 -9.10 -23.69
C MET A 1 17.94 -9.01 -23.99
N SER A 2 17.28 -10.13 -24.34
CA SER A 2 15.82 -10.19 -24.42
C SER A 2 15.23 -9.94 -23.04
N LYS A 3 14.11 -9.22 -22.98
CA LYS A 3 13.36 -9.05 -21.74
C LYS A 3 12.59 -10.33 -21.42
N LEU A 4 12.36 -10.62 -20.14
CA LEU A 4 11.65 -11.83 -19.67
C LEU A 4 10.12 -11.60 -19.67
N PRO A 5 9.30 -12.67 -19.69
CA PRO A 5 7.85 -12.54 -19.45
C PRO A 5 7.55 -11.81 -18.13
N GLY A 6 6.50 -10.99 -18.12
CA GLY A 6 6.18 -10.13 -16.98
C GLY A 6 5.90 -10.91 -15.69
N GLU A 7 5.29 -12.08 -15.84
CA GLU A 7 4.95 -13.02 -14.78
C GLU A 7 6.21 -13.59 -14.13
N VAL A 8 7.25 -13.88 -14.91
CA VAL A 8 8.53 -14.40 -14.40
C VAL A 8 9.25 -13.33 -13.59
N VAL A 9 9.37 -12.12 -14.13
CA VAL A 9 10.01 -11.01 -13.40
C VAL A 9 9.23 -10.67 -12.13
N ALA A 10 7.90 -10.62 -12.23
CA ALA A 10 7.05 -10.33 -11.08
C ALA A 10 7.18 -11.40 -9.98
N SER A 11 7.20 -12.68 -10.38
CA SER A 11 7.34 -13.80 -9.44
C SER A 11 8.71 -13.80 -8.78
N LEU A 12 9.78 -13.53 -9.53
CA LEU A 12 11.13 -13.42 -8.97
C LEU A 12 11.23 -12.30 -7.93
N LEU A 13 10.66 -11.13 -8.21
CA LEU A 13 10.56 -10.04 -7.23
C LEU A 13 9.69 -10.42 -6.04
N ALA A 14 8.57 -11.10 -6.25
CA ALA A 14 7.71 -11.54 -5.16
C ALA A 14 8.46 -12.46 -4.17
N VAL A 15 9.26 -13.41 -4.67
CA VAL A 15 10.06 -14.31 -3.82
C VAL A 15 11.06 -13.55 -2.95
N THR A 16 11.64 -12.43 -3.42
CA THR A 16 12.59 -11.66 -2.59
C THR A 16 11.92 -11.02 -1.38
N THR A 17 10.60 -10.85 -1.39
CA THR A 17 9.85 -10.33 -0.22
C THR A 17 9.79 -11.34 0.93
N VAL A 18 9.99 -12.63 0.68
CA VAL A 18 10.10 -13.64 1.75
C VAL A 18 11.27 -13.30 2.65
N LEU A 19 12.43 -12.95 2.09
CA LEU A 19 13.63 -12.58 2.84
C LEU A 19 13.40 -11.34 3.73
N ILE A 20 12.54 -10.42 3.28
CA ILE A 20 12.17 -9.20 4.02
C ILE A 20 11.29 -9.55 5.23
N SER A 21 10.45 -10.57 5.11
CA SER A 21 9.58 -11.03 6.19
C SER A 21 10.25 -11.92 7.23
N LEU A 22 11.52 -12.33 7.01
CA LEU A 22 12.23 -13.19 7.95
C LEU A 22 12.65 -12.43 9.22
N PRO A 23 12.78 -13.13 10.36
CA PRO A 23 13.44 -12.59 11.55
C PRO A 23 14.89 -12.16 11.26
N PRO A 24 15.43 -11.18 12.00
CA PRO A 24 14.84 -10.57 13.20
C PRO A 24 13.89 -9.40 12.94
N LEU A 25 13.88 -8.82 11.73
CA LEU A 25 13.13 -7.59 11.47
C LEU A 25 11.66 -7.80 11.10
N HIS A 26 11.31 -8.98 10.54
CA HIS A 26 9.93 -9.37 10.22
C HIS A 26 9.13 -8.25 9.54
N LEU A 27 9.72 -7.61 8.52
CA LEU A 27 9.13 -6.44 7.87
C LEU A 27 7.94 -6.84 6.99
N PRO A 28 6.92 -5.97 6.81
CA PRO A 28 5.67 -6.31 6.13
C PRO A 28 5.82 -6.43 4.60
N PRO A 29 5.86 -7.65 4.00
CA PRO A 29 6.02 -7.81 2.56
C PRO A 29 4.77 -7.30 1.79
N TRP A 30 3.58 -7.38 2.37
CA TRP A 30 2.34 -6.85 1.77
C TRP A 30 2.41 -5.36 1.49
N ALA A 31 3.12 -4.57 2.30
CA ALA A 31 3.23 -3.14 2.06
C ALA A 31 3.95 -2.86 0.73
N ILE A 32 4.89 -3.73 0.34
CA ILE A 32 5.51 -3.72 -0.99
C ILE A 32 4.47 -4.05 -2.05
N PHE A 33 3.70 -5.14 -1.88
CA PHE A 33 2.66 -5.54 -2.85
C PHE A 33 1.58 -4.47 -3.02
N ILE A 34 1.15 -3.83 -1.94
CA ILE A 34 0.16 -2.75 -1.96
C ILE A 34 0.73 -1.54 -2.71
N GLY A 35 1.94 -1.09 -2.37
CA GLY A 35 2.59 0.03 -3.09
C GLY A 35 2.86 -0.28 -4.57
N TRP A 36 3.20 -1.53 -4.87
CA TRP A 36 3.37 -2.02 -6.25
C TRP A 36 2.03 -1.99 -7.00
N ALA A 37 0.97 -2.58 -6.44
CA ALA A 37 -0.37 -2.56 -7.02
C ALA A 37 -0.89 -1.13 -7.23
N ALA A 38 -0.71 -0.26 -6.24
CA ALA A 38 -1.04 1.15 -6.30
C ALA A 38 -0.33 1.87 -7.46
N THR A 39 0.93 1.51 -7.72
CA THR A 39 1.70 2.08 -8.83
C THR A 39 1.10 1.71 -10.19
N TYR A 40 0.65 0.46 -10.35
CA TYR A 40 -0.06 0.05 -11.57
C TYR A 40 -1.46 0.64 -11.68
N ALA A 41 -2.17 0.81 -10.56
CA ALA A 41 -3.47 1.48 -10.54
C ALA A 41 -3.41 2.94 -11.04
N MET A 42 -2.25 3.60 -10.95
CA MET A 42 -2.01 4.94 -11.54
C MET A 42 -1.61 4.92 -13.02
N GLY A 43 -1.59 3.77 -13.68
CA GLY A 43 -1.09 3.62 -15.05
C GLY A 43 0.40 3.26 -15.15
N GLY A 44 1.00 2.76 -14.06
CA GLY A 44 2.35 2.17 -14.08
C GLY A 44 3.47 3.08 -13.55
N PRO A 45 4.71 2.55 -13.48
CA PRO A 45 5.85 3.19 -12.81
C PRO A 45 6.57 4.22 -13.68
N THR A 46 5.86 5.26 -14.10
CA THR A 46 6.48 6.42 -14.75
C THR A 46 7.12 7.35 -13.71
N PRO A 47 8.17 8.13 -14.04
CA PRO A 47 8.77 9.07 -13.09
C PRO A 47 7.76 10.06 -12.50
N GLN A 48 6.74 10.45 -13.27
CA GLN A 48 5.66 11.33 -12.82
C GLN A 48 4.78 10.63 -11.77
N ASN A 49 4.40 9.37 -12.01
CA ASN A 49 3.59 8.59 -11.08
C ASN A 49 4.35 8.26 -9.79
N MET A 50 5.63 7.91 -9.89
CA MET A 50 6.48 7.64 -8.72
C MET A 50 6.57 8.88 -7.81
N LYS A 51 6.79 10.06 -8.39
CA LYS A 51 6.79 11.34 -7.65
C LYS A 51 5.46 11.66 -6.98
N ARG A 52 4.33 11.15 -7.51
CA ARG A 52 2.98 11.37 -6.96
C ARG A 52 2.64 10.41 -5.82
N ILE A 53 3.06 9.14 -5.91
CA ILE A 53 2.69 8.12 -4.91
C ILE A 53 3.53 8.16 -3.65
N TRP A 54 4.84 8.40 -3.77
CA TRP A 54 5.74 8.44 -2.62
C TRP A 54 5.35 9.43 -1.53
N PRO A 55 4.87 10.66 -1.80
CA PRO A 55 4.45 11.56 -0.73
C PRO A 55 3.11 11.18 -0.09
N VAL A 56 2.19 10.52 -0.82
CA VAL A 56 0.83 10.26 -0.31
C VAL A 56 0.71 8.98 0.53
N MET A 57 1.49 7.94 0.24
CA MET A 57 1.43 6.70 1.04
C MET A 57 1.86 6.90 2.51
N PRO A 58 2.93 7.67 2.82
CA PRO A 58 3.28 8.01 4.19
C PRO A 58 2.17 8.77 4.92
N VAL A 59 1.48 9.69 4.24
CA VAL A 59 0.33 10.42 4.82
C VAL A 59 -0.74 9.43 5.26
N GLY A 60 -1.12 8.51 4.38
CA GLY A 60 -2.07 7.44 4.71
C GLY A 60 -1.67 6.60 5.91
N SER A 61 -0.41 6.15 5.92
CA SER A 61 0.15 5.32 7.00
C SER A 61 0.15 6.07 8.33
N PHE A 62 0.46 7.36 8.30
CA PHE A 62 0.49 8.23 9.47
C PHE A 62 -0.91 8.45 10.06
N PHE A 63 -1.94 8.70 9.23
CA PHE A 63 -3.30 8.85 9.73
C PHE A 63 -3.85 7.54 10.30
N ALA A 64 -3.53 6.40 9.71
CA ALA A 64 -3.87 5.10 10.27
C ALA A 64 -3.18 4.85 11.63
N PHE A 65 -1.92 5.27 11.78
CA PHE A 65 -1.21 5.28 13.06
C PHE A 65 -1.93 6.13 14.12
N LEU A 66 -2.32 7.37 13.78
CA LEU A 66 -3.07 8.23 14.69
C LEU A 66 -4.42 7.63 15.09
N ILE A 67 -5.09 6.93 14.18
CA ILE A 67 -6.35 6.23 14.48
C ILE A 67 -6.11 5.12 15.50
N VAL A 68 -5.07 4.30 15.32
CA VAL A 68 -4.72 3.23 16.28
C VAL A 68 -4.37 3.80 17.65
N LEU A 69 -3.60 4.89 17.71
CA LEU A 69 -3.34 5.59 18.98
C LEU A 69 -4.64 6.13 19.62
N GLY A 70 -5.53 6.71 18.81
CA GLY A 70 -6.82 7.20 19.26
C GLY A 70 -7.69 6.08 19.83
N PHE A 71 -7.73 4.92 19.19
CA PHE A 71 -8.45 3.74 19.67
C PHE A 71 -7.88 3.26 21.01
N GLY A 72 -6.55 3.15 21.13
CA GLY A 72 -5.89 2.77 22.38
C GLY A 72 -6.04 3.80 23.50
N ALA A 73 -6.22 5.08 23.16
CA ALA A 73 -6.56 6.11 24.13
C ALA A 73 -8.02 6.00 24.59
N ALA A 74 -8.96 5.83 23.65
CA ALA A 74 -10.38 5.71 23.94
C ALA A 74 -10.70 4.45 24.77
N SER A 75 -9.98 3.36 24.57
CA SER A 75 -10.18 2.11 25.32
C SER A 75 -9.85 2.24 26.81
N LYS A 76 -9.19 3.33 27.25
CA LYS A 76 -8.94 3.61 28.67
C LYS A 76 -10.13 4.24 29.38
N TYR A 77 -11.10 4.77 28.62
CA TYR A 77 -12.22 5.56 29.15
C TYR A 77 -13.58 4.99 28.79
N PHE A 78 -13.67 4.20 27.71
CA PHE A 78 -14.92 3.66 27.21
C PHE A 78 -14.83 2.15 27.01
N GLU A 79 -15.97 1.47 27.20
CA GLU A 79 -16.15 0.04 26.93
C GLU A 79 -17.47 -0.20 26.17
N GLY A 80 -17.66 -1.42 25.66
CA GLY A 80 -18.90 -1.83 24.99
C GLY A 80 -19.32 -0.91 23.83
N GLY A 81 -20.61 -0.59 23.75
CA GLY A 81 -21.16 0.25 22.68
C GLY A 81 -20.58 1.68 22.66
N ALA A 82 -20.27 2.25 23.82
CA ALA A 82 -19.66 3.58 23.90
C ALA A 82 -18.26 3.60 23.28
N PHE A 83 -17.48 2.54 23.48
CA PHE A 83 -16.16 2.40 22.84
C PHE A 83 -16.27 2.30 21.32
N ILE A 84 -17.23 1.53 20.81
CA ILE A 84 -17.48 1.42 19.37
C ILE A 84 -17.81 2.79 18.77
N VAL A 85 -18.69 3.57 19.42
CA VAL A 85 -19.01 4.93 18.97
C VAL A 85 -17.78 5.83 18.99
N ALA A 86 -16.94 5.75 20.03
CA ALA A 86 -15.70 6.50 20.09
C ALA A 86 -14.75 6.15 18.93
N GLN A 87 -14.61 4.87 18.60
CA GLN A 87 -13.82 4.42 17.45
C GLN A 87 -14.37 4.95 16.12
N MET A 88 -15.71 4.91 15.94
CA MET A 88 -16.36 5.45 14.74
C MET A 88 -16.08 6.95 14.58
N VAL A 89 -16.17 7.74 15.65
CA VAL A 89 -15.90 9.19 15.64
C VAL A 89 -14.43 9.47 15.32
N ILE A 90 -13.50 8.76 15.99
CA ILE A 90 -12.06 8.93 15.76
C ILE A 90 -11.71 8.61 14.29
N LEU A 91 -12.19 7.48 13.79
CA LEU A 91 -11.98 7.05 12.42
C LEU A 91 -12.55 8.09 11.44
N PHE A 92 -13.79 8.55 11.67
CA PHE A 92 -14.43 9.55 10.82
C PHE A 92 -13.61 10.84 10.75
N CYS A 93 -13.24 11.41 11.90
CA CYS A 93 -12.51 12.67 11.96
C CYS A 93 -11.13 12.58 11.28
N LEU A 94 -10.36 11.54 11.59
CA LEU A 94 -9.01 11.39 11.03
C LEU A 94 -9.04 10.99 9.56
N ASN A 95 -9.95 10.11 9.14
CA ASN A 95 -10.12 9.76 7.72
C ASN A 95 -10.59 10.97 6.89
N ALA A 96 -11.58 11.72 7.37
CA ALA A 96 -12.04 12.93 6.70
C ALA A 96 -10.91 13.96 6.58
N THR A 97 -10.11 14.14 7.64
CA THR A 97 -8.94 15.04 7.62
C THR A 97 -7.91 14.60 6.58
N MET A 98 -7.58 13.31 6.52
CA MET A 98 -6.70 12.74 5.51
C MET A 98 -7.22 13.02 4.09
N MET A 99 -8.53 12.79 3.85
CA MET A 99 -9.15 13.06 2.56
C MET A 99 -9.11 14.55 2.18
N LEU A 100 -9.24 15.45 3.16
CA LEU A 100 -9.13 16.89 2.93
C LEU A 100 -7.71 17.30 2.50
N LEU A 101 -6.65 16.61 2.98
CA LEU A 101 -5.28 16.86 2.54
C LEU A 101 -5.07 16.58 1.05
N ALA A 102 -5.89 15.73 0.43
CA ALA A 102 -5.81 15.51 -1.01
C ALA A 102 -6.19 16.76 -1.84
N ARG A 103 -6.74 17.81 -1.22
CA ARG A 103 -6.96 19.11 -1.87
C ARG A 103 -5.68 19.95 -1.98
N LEU A 104 -4.61 19.57 -1.28
CA LEU A 104 -3.34 20.28 -1.32
C LEU A 104 -2.51 19.89 -2.57
N PRO A 105 -1.76 20.83 -3.17
CA PRO A 105 -0.85 20.52 -4.26
C PRO A 105 0.15 19.42 -3.87
N GLY A 106 0.33 18.43 -4.75
CA GLY A 106 1.24 17.30 -4.52
C GLY A 106 0.64 16.13 -3.72
N LEU A 107 -0.54 16.31 -3.09
CA LEU A 107 -1.23 15.26 -2.34
C LEU A 107 -2.52 14.75 -3.00
N GLY A 108 -2.80 15.20 -4.23
CA GLY A 108 -4.06 14.90 -4.94
C GLY A 108 -4.33 13.44 -5.29
N PHE A 109 -3.37 12.53 -5.09
CA PHE A 109 -3.59 11.10 -5.33
C PHE A 109 -4.18 10.42 -4.08
N LEU A 110 -5.47 10.67 -3.84
CA LEU A 110 -6.20 10.15 -2.67
C LEU A 110 -6.15 8.61 -2.54
N PRO A 111 -6.29 7.80 -3.61
CA PRO A 111 -6.14 6.34 -3.49
C PRO A 111 -4.79 5.93 -2.91
N GLY A 112 -3.71 6.67 -3.21
CA GLY A 112 -2.38 6.46 -2.63
C GLY A 112 -2.33 6.58 -1.11
N MET A 113 -3.10 7.52 -0.54
CA MET A 113 -3.25 7.62 0.91
C MET A 113 -3.96 6.38 1.47
N PHE A 114 -5.05 5.93 0.84
CA PHE A 114 -5.75 4.71 1.28
C PHE A 114 -4.89 3.44 1.18
N PHE A 115 -4.01 3.34 0.19
CA PHE A 115 -3.05 2.24 0.11
C PHE A 115 -2.07 2.26 1.29
N GLY A 116 -1.50 3.42 1.62
CA GLY A 116 -0.65 3.56 2.81
C GLY A 116 -1.40 3.26 4.12
N PHE A 117 -2.63 3.75 4.24
CA PHE A 117 -3.52 3.50 5.36
C PHE A 117 -3.78 2.00 5.57
N ALA A 118 -4.14 1.28 4.51
CA ALA A 118 -4.38 -0.15 4.54
C ALA A 118 -3.11 -0.94 4.88
N SER A 119 -1.96 -0.58 4.30
CA SER A 119 -0.67 -1.19 4.63
C SER A 119 -0.34 -1.07 6.11
N TYR A 120 -0.61 0.08 6.73
CA TYR A 120 -0.34 0.27 8.16
C TYR A 120 -1.21 -0.64 9.03
N PHE A 121 -2.52 -0.70 8.77
CA PHE A 121 -3.42 -1.58 9.51
C PHE A 121 -3.04 -3.06 9.38
N ALA A 122 -2.69 -3.50 8.17
CA ALA A 122 -2.18 -4.85 7.95
C ALA A 122 -0.89 -5.09 8.75
N THR A 123 0.01 -4.11 8.79
CA THR A 123 1.29 -4.20 9.53
C THR A 123 1.08 -4.35 11.03
N VAL A 124 0.31 -3.46 11.65
CA VAL A 124 0.12 -3.46 13.11
C VAL A 124 -0.71 -4.67 13.58
N PHE A 125 -1.81 -4.99 12.89
CA PHE A 125 -2.68 -6.10 13.30
C PHE A 125 -2.15 -7.46 12.86
N GLY A 126 -1.30 -7.50 11.82
CA GLY A 126 -0.57 -8.71 11.44
C GLY A 126 0.62 -9.02 12.35
N GLY A 127 1.03 -8.09 13.22
CA GLY A 127 2.17 -8.29 14.12
C GLY A 127 3.54 -8.12 13.46
N PHE A 128 3.62 -7.33 12.38
CA PHE A 128 4.85 -7.16 11.59
C PHE A 128 5.69 -5.99 12.11
N GLY A 129 6.99 -6.10 11.87
CA GLY A 129 8.02 -5.19 12.36
C GLY A 129 8.79 -5.77 13.56
N PRO A 130 9.81 -5.03 14.05
CA PRO A 130 10.73 -5.53 15.09
C PRO A 130 10.06 -5.85 16.43
N VAL A 131 8.97 -5.15 16.75
CA VAL A 131 8.16 -5.37 17.95
C VAL A 131 6.71 -5.60 17.50
N PRO A 132 6.19 -6.83 17.57
CA PRO A 132 4.84 -7.14 17.13
C PRO A 132 3.79 -6.28 17.83
N HIS A 133 2.83 -5.79 17.05
CA HIS A 133 1.69 -4.97 17.51
C HIS A 133 2.05 -3.60 18.12
N ASP A 134 3.33 -3.22 18.16
CA ASP A 134 3.71 -1.86 18.57
C ASP A 134 3.36 -0.86 17.45
N PRO A 135 2.50 0.14 17.71
CA PRO A 135 2.02 1.05 16.67
C PRO A 135 3.12 1.86 15.99
N LEU A 136 4.17 2.24 16.73
CA LEU A 136 5.27 3.05 16.21
C LEU A 136 6.23 2.18 15.39
N MET A 137 6.58 0.98 15.88
CA MET A 137 7.42 0.05 15.12
C MET A 137 6.73 -0.40 13.84
N ALA A 138 5.41 -0.61 13.87
CA ALA A 138 4.63 -0.87 12.67
C ALA A 138 4.71 0.31 11.67
N LEU A 139 4.68 1.56 12.15
CA LEU A 139 4.82 2.74 11.29
C LEU A 139 6.22 2.78 10.65
N LEU A 140 7.27 2.61 11.46
CA LEU A 140 8.65 2.61 10.99
C LEU A 140 8.94 1.46 10.01
N ALA A 141 8.28 0.30 10.18
CA ALA A 141 8.40 -0.83 9.27
C ALA A 141 7.62 -0.62 7.96
N VAL A 142 6.40 -0.07 8.03
CA VAL A 142 5.54 0.04 6.84
C VAL A 142 6.02 1.12 5.86
N LEU A 143 6.56 2.23 6.35
CA LEU A 143 6.99 3.36 5.52
C LEU A 143 8.03 2.96 4.45
N PRO A 144 9.17 2.31 4.79
CA PRO A 144 10.14 1.87 3.79
C PRO A 144 9.56 0.78 2.88
N MET A 145 8.72 -0.13 3.39
CA MET A 145 8.13 -1.20 2.57
C MET A 145 7.13 -0.66 1.54
N ASN A 146 6.29 0.31 1.94
CA ASN A 146 5.44 1.05 1.01
C ASN A 146 6.27 1.77 -0.06
N ALA A 147 7.40 2.38 0.31
CA ALA A 147 8.29 3.07 -0.63
C ALA A 147 8.98 2.11 -1.62
N LEU A 148 9.26 0.88 -1.20
CA LEU A 148 9.80 -0.19 -2.06
C LEU A 148 8.77 -0.68 -3.09
N GLY A 149 7.47 -0.61 -2.82
CA GLY A 149 6.43 -1.04 -3.77
C GLY A 149 6.55 -0.40 -5.15
N PRO A 150 6.59 0.95 -5.28
CA PRO A 150 6.87 1.62 -6.54
C PRO A 150 8.21 1.25 -7.18
N VAL A 151 9.23 0.93 -6.39
CA VAL A 151 10.53 0.45 -6.90
C VAL A 151 10.38 -0.95 -7.52
N TYR A 152 9.65 -1.85 -6.88
CA TYR A 152 9.35 -3.18 -7.41
C TYR A 152 8.54 -3.09 -8.70
N ALA A 153 7.55 -2.19 -8.76
CA ALA A 153 6.81 -1.91 -9.97
C ALA A 153 7.74 -1.45 -11.11
N TRP A 154 8.64 -0.51 -10.81
CA TRP A 154 9.63 -0.01 -11.77
C TRP A 154 10.58 -1.11 -12.26
N LEU A 155 11.11 -1.94 -11.35
CA LEU A 155 11.97 -3.08 -11.70
C LEU A 155 11.23 -4.04 -12.63
N LYS A 156 9.99 -4.40 -12.29
CA LYS A 156 9.16 -5.25 -13.14
C LYS A 156 8.98 -4.63 -14.53
N HIS A 157 8.57 -3.37 -14.62
CA HIS A 157 8.41 -2.69 -15.91
C HIS A 157 9.72 -2.62 -16.73
N ARG A 158 10.87 -2.42 -16.07
CA ARG A 158 12.17 -2.27 -16.73
C ARG A 158 12.67 -3.58 -17.35
N TYR A 159 12.45 -4.71 -16.68
CA TYR A 159 12.98 -6.02 -17.07
C TYR A 159 11.97 -6.94 -17.76
N SER A 160 10.67 -6.61 -17.72
CA SER A 160 9.62 -7.37 -18.40
C SER A 160 9.50 -7.00 -19.88
N ALA A 161 9.27 -7.99 -20.73
CA ALA A 161 8.81 -7.80 -22.09
C ALA A 161 7.49 -6.99 -22.10
N PRO A 162 7.20 -6.24 -23.17
CA PRO A 162 5.91 -5.56 -23.31
C PRO A 162 4.78 -6.58 -23.11
N GLU A 163 3.87 -6.31 -22.18
CA GLU A 163 2.74 -7.19 -21.94
C GLU A 163 1.78 -7.07 -23.11
N THR A 164 1.60 -8.15 -23.87
CA THR A 164 0.69 -8.23 -25.02
C THR A 164 -0.78 -8.29 -24.55
N HIS A 165 -1.20 -7.43 -23.61
CA HIS A 165 -2.61 -7.29 -23.26
C HIS A 165 -3.45 -6.66 -24.39
N ALA A 166 -2.80 -6.15 -25.45
CA ALA A 166 -3.45 -5.65 -26.65
C ALA A 166 -4.08 -6.76 -27.53
N GLU A 167 -3.77 -8.04 -27.32
CA GLU A 167 -4.35 -9.15 -28.11
C GLU A 167 -5.57 -9.83 -27.46
N ALA A 168 -5.90 -9.55 -26.21
CA ALA A 168 -7.02 -10.23 -25.53
C ALA A 168 -8.40 -9.59 -25.81
N LEU A 169 -8.45 -8.26 -25.98
CA LEU A 169 -9.72 -7.56 -26.25
C LEU A 169 -10.24 -7.71 -27.69
N PRO A 170 -9.41 -7.68 -28.74
CA PRO A 170 -9.90 -7.92 -30.10
C PRO A 170 -10.40 -9.36 -30.31
N ARG A 171 -9.73 -10.35 -29.71
CA ARG A 171 -10.09 -11.77 -29.87
C ARG A 171 -11.42 -12.15 -29.21
N LEU A 172 -11.81 -11.47 -28.13
CA LEU A 172 -13.13 -11.67 -27.51
C LEU A 172 -14.26 -10.99 -28.31
N ALA A 173 -13.96 -9.94 -29.06
CA ALA A 173 -14.93 -9.31 -29.97
C ALA A 173 -15.15 -10.15 -31.24
N GLU A 174 -14.11 -10.82 -31.74
CA GLU A 174 -14.22 -11.71 -32.91
C GLU A 174 -14.85 -13.07 -32.59
N GLN A 175 -14.77 -13.55 -31.34
CA GLN A 175 -15.37 -14.82 -30.91
C GLN A 175 -16.85 -14.72 -30.51
N GLY A 176 -17.45 -13.52 -30.57
CA GLY A 176 -18.86 -13.26 -30.24
C GLY A 176 -19.82 -13.18 -31.45
N GLN A 177 -19.37 -13.53 -32.65
CA GLN A 177 -20.21 -13.55 -33.86
C GLN A 177 -20.18 -14.95 -34.50
N ALA A 178 -20.99 -15.85 -33.95
CA ALA A 178 -21.45 -17.08 -34.62
C ALA A 178 -22.82 -17.47 -34.07
#